data_AF-A0A7W9U0E7-F1
#
_entry.id   AF-A0A7W9U0E7-F1
#
_cell.length_a   1.000
_cell.length_b   1.000
_cell.length_c   1.000
_cell.angle_alpha   90.00
_cell.angle_beta   90.00
_cell.angle_gamma   90.00
#
_symmetry.space_group_name_H-M   'P 1'
#
loop_
_entity.id
_entity.type
_entity.pdbx_description
1 polymer ?
#
loop_
_entity_poly.entity_id
_entity_poly.type
_entity_poly.pdbx_seq_one_letter_code
_entity_poly.pdbx_strand_id
1 'polypeptide(L)'
;MSSKNGDGGLALNCNGMDPYNGFGIGADCLANSQANDGLGFECKGAVRQDVALDLLFYPTQPITVKVEFRHDWASRKVFRRNDGSYSKSNDLLGAQFIYSF
;
A
#
# COMPACT_ATOMS: atom_id res chain seq x y z
N MET A 1 -11.97 0.34 5.91
CA MET A 1 -12.19 1.70 5.39
C MET A 1 -11.66 1.74 3.96
N SER A 2 -12.42 2.24 2.98
CA SER A 2 -11.98 2.31 1.57
C SER A 2 -11.43 3.70 1.28
N SER A 3 -10.10 3.88 1.23
CA SER A 3 -9.49 5.14 0.79
C SER A 3 -9.43 5.19 -0.74
N LYS A 4 -10.00 6.24 -1.35
CA LYS A 4 -9.82 6.56 -2.77
C LYS A 4 -8.66 7.56 -2.88
N ASN A 5 -7.48 7.07 -3.28
CA ASN A 5 -6.32 7.93 -3.54
C ASN A 5 -6.02 7.91 -5.04
N GLY A 6 -5.99 9.07 -5.69
CA GLY A 6 -5.40 9.22 -7.03
C GLY A 6 -6.36 9.38 -8.22
N ASP A 7 -7.42 10.19 -8.11
CA ASP A 7 -8.09 10.71 -9.31
C ASP A 7 -7.21 11.81 -9.93
N GLY A 8 -6.24 11.40 -10.77
CA GLY A 8 -5.60 12.20 -11.82
C GLY A 8 -5.06 13.61 -11.54
N GLY A 9 -5.09 14.14 -10.31
CA GLY A 9 -4.79 15.54 -10.01
C GLY A 9 -3.92 15.74 -8.76
N LEU A 10 -3.47 14.65 -8.16
CA LEU A 10 -2.47 14.67 -7.08
C LEU A 10 -1.08 14.66 -7.70
N ALA A 11 -0.10 15.30 -7.05
CA ALA A 11 1.30 15.29 -7.48
C ALA A 11 1.91 13.89 -7.33
N LEU A 12 1.56 13.00 -8.26
CA LEU A 12 2.10 11.64 -8.35
C LEU A 12 3.55 11.72 -8.82
N ASN A 13 4.39 10.83 -8.32
CA ASN A 13 5.75 10.67 -8.82
C ASN A 13 5.74 10.06 -10.24
N CYS A 14 6.93 9.91 -10.84
CA CYS A 14 7.08 9.35 -12.19
C CYS A 14 6.56 7.90 -12.35
N ASN A 15 6.24 7.20 -11.27
CA ASN A 15 5.65 5.86 -11.27
C ASN A 15 4.14 5.87 -11.03
N GLY A 16 3.50 7.05 -10.99
CA GLY A 16 2.06 7.18 -10.77
C GLY A 16 1.64 6.98 -9.32
N MET A 17 2.57 7.11 -8.37
CA MET A 17 2.28 6.95 -6.93
C MET A 17 2.38 8.28 -6.19
N ASP A 18 1.48 8.50 -5.25
CA ASP A 18 1.57 9.60 -4.29
C ASP A 18 2.84 9.43 -3.43
N PRO A 19 3.72 10.44 -3.34
CA PRO A 19 4.98 10.34 -2.60
C PRO A 19 4.80 10.25 -1.09
N TYR A 20 3.64 10.61 -0.55
CA TYR A 20 3.37 10.63 0.89
C TYR A 20 2.76 9.33 1.40
N ASN A 21 1.82 8.75 0.66
CA ASN A 21 1.15 7.51 1.06
C ASN A 21 1.58 6.29 0.24
N GLY A 22 2.30 6.47 -0.87
CA GLY A 22 2.78 5.38 -1.71
C GLY A 22 1.70 4.72 -2.57
N PHE A 23 0.54 5.36 -2.74
CA PHE A 23 -0.58 4.82 -3.53
C PHE A 23 -0.99 5.79 -4.63
N GLY A 24 -1.47 5.27 -5.74
CA GLY A 24 -1.93 6.11 -6.84
C GLY A 24 -2.55 5.29 -7.96
N ILE A 25 -2.23 5.66 -9.19
CA ILE A 25 -2.72 4.98 -10.39
C ILE A 25 -1.92 3.71 -10.68
N GLY A 26 -2.44 2.83 -11.52
CA GLY A 26 -1.68 1.67 -11.99
C GLY A 26 -0.47 2.09 -12.83
N ALA A 27 0.70 1.53 -12.54
CA ALA A 27 1.93 1.81 -13.31
C ALA A 27 1.77 1.45 -14.80
N ASP A 28 0.97 0.42 -15.11
CA ASP A 28 0.59 0.02 -16.46
C ASP A 28 -0.28 1.08 -17.17
N CYS A 29 -1.22 1.68 -16.44
CA CYS A 29 -2.05 2.75 -16.98
C CYS A 29 -1.21 4.00 -17.30
N LEU A 30 -0.32 4.39 -16.39
CA LEU A 30 0.55 5.55 -16.61
C LEU A 30 1.50 5.33 -17.79
N ALA A 31 2.14 4.16 -17.87
CA ALA A 31 3.03 3.84 -18.98
C ALA A 31 2.30 3.87 -20.33
N ASN A 32 1.08 3.34 -20.38
CA ASN A 32 0.25 3.40 -21.59
C ASN A 32 -0.20 4.83 -21.92
N SER A 33 -0.52 5.65 -20.92
CA SER A 33 -0.85 7.06 -21.12
C SER A 33 0.30 7.82 -21.77
N GLN A 34 1.50 7.69 -21.19
CA GLN A 34 2.72 8.35 -21.68
C GLN A 34 3.12 7.88 -23.07
N ALA A 35 2.91 6.59 -23.39
CA ALA A 35 3.13 6.07 -24.73
C ALA A 35 2.18 6.65 -25.79
N ASN A 36 1.07 7.28 -25.36
CA ASN A 36 0.10 7.96 -26.23
C ASN A 36 0.11 9.49 -26.01
N ASP A 37 1.26 10.07 -25.64
CA ASP A 37 1.45 11.51 -25.36
C ASP A 37 0.56 12.07 -24.23
N GLY A 38 0.02 11.19 -23.39
CA GLY A 38 -0.82 11.53 -22.23
C GLY A 38 -0.02 11.76 -20.94
N LEU A 39 -0.71 12.31 -19.94
CA LEU A 39 -0.18 12.62 -18.61
C LEU A 39 -0.75 11.73 -17.49
N GLY A 40 -1.54 10.71 -17.83
CA GLY A 40 -2.15 9.77 -16.88
C GLY A 40 -3.40 10.30 -16.17
N PHE A 41 -4.00 11.40 -16.66
CA PHE A 41 -5.20 12.00 -16.07
C PHE A 41 -6.46 11.15 -16.24
N GLU A 42 -6.48 10.26 -17.23
CA GLU A 42 -7.51 9.25 -17.44
C GLU A 42 -7.38 8.04 -16.52
N CYS A 43 -6.22 7.89 -15.86
CA CYS A 43 -5.95 6.77 -14.99
C CYS A 43 -6.64 6.97 -13.64
N LYS A 44 -7.56 6.05 -13.32
CA LYS A 44 -8.24 6.03 -12.03
C LYS A 44 -7.32 5.52 -10.92
N GLY A 45 -7.40 6.15 -9.77
CA GLY A 45 -6.71 5.74 -8.55
C GLY A 45 -7.07 4.33 -8.10
N ALA A 46 -6.12 3.66 -7.46
CA ALA A 46 -6.33 2.33 -6.91
C ALA A 46 -7.25 2.39 -5.67
N VAL A 47 -8.20 1.46 -5.61
CA VAL A 47 -8.98 1.21 -4.38
C VAL A 47 -8.25 0.14 -3.61
N ARG A 48 -7.94 0.42 -2.34
CA ARG A 48 -7.23 -0.50 -1.44
C ARG A 48 -8.12 -1.00 -0.32
N GLN A 49 -7.87 -2.23 0.06
CA GLN A 49 -8.47 -2.90 1.20
C GLN A 49 -7.41 -3.78 1.85
N ASP A 50 -7.58 -4.06 3.12
CA ASP A 50 -6.69 -4.92 3.89
C ASP A 50 -7.50 -5.76 4.88
N VAL A 51 -6.85 -6.82 5.35
CA VAL A 51 -7.27 -7.60 6.51
C VAL A 51 -6.05 -7.77 7.40
N ALA A 52 -6.19 -7.42 8.68
CA ALA A 52 -5.17 -7.59 9.70
C ALA A 52 -5.62 -8.61 10.75
N LEU A 53 -4.67 -9.43 11.21
CA LEU A 53 -4.79 -10.35 12.32
C LEU A 53 -3.70 -10.03 13.33
N ASP A 54 -4.11 -9.65 14.53
CA ASP A 54 -3.23 -9.29 15.63
C ASP A 54 -3.31 -10.33 16.76
N LEU A 55 -2.14 -10.79 17.21
CA LEU A 55 -1.97 -11.54 18.45
C LEU A 55 -1.30 -10.65 19.49
N LEU A 56 -1.99 -10.38 20.59
CA LEU A 56 -1.44 -9.69 21.76
C LEU A 56 -1.25 -10.71 22.87
N PHE A 57 -0.01 -10.84 23.34
CA PHE A 57 0.40 -11.75 24.38
C PHE A 57 0.98 -10.98 25.57
N TYR A 58 0.48 -11.29 26.77
CA TYR A 58 0.84 -10.62 28.03
C TYR A 58 1.50 -11.63 28.97
N PRO A 59 2.78 -11.97 28.78
CA PRO A 59 3.44 -12.98 29.59
C PRO A 59 3.58 -12.55 31.06
N THR A 60 3.80 -11.26 31.31
CA THR A 60 3.86 -10.65 32.65
C THR A 60 3.25 -9.25 32.60
N GLN A 61 2.96 -8.65 33.76
CA GLN A 61 2.40 -7.29 33.84
C GLN A 61 3.20 -6.22 33.07
N PRO A 62 4.55 -6.17 33.17
CA PRO A 62 5.31 -5.15 32.44
C PRO A 62 5.58 -5.52 30.97
N ILE A 63 5.32 -6.75 30.54
CA ILE A 63 5.71 -7.23 29.20
C ILE A 63 4.48 -7.43 28.32
N THR A 64 4.48 -6.81 27.14
CA THR A 64 3.53 -7.11 26.06
C THR A 64 4.29 -7.50 24.80
N VAL A 65 3.87 -8.59 24.17
CA VAL A 65 4.34 -9.01 22.85
C VAL A 65 3.18 -8.90 21.88
N LYS A 66 3.39 -8.23 20.75
CA LYS A 66 2.41 -8.12 19.67
C LYS A 66 2.96 -8.75 18.41
N VAL A 67 2.14 -9.50 17.71
CA VAL A 67 2.44 -10.02 16.37
C VAL A 67 1.26 -9.66 15.48
N GLU A 68 1.54 -9.00 14.36
CA GLU A 68 0.53 -8.59 13.37
C GLU A 68 0.84 -9.28 12.04
N PHE A 69 -0.14 -9.94 11.45
CA PHE A 69 -0.14 -10.32 10.05
C PHE A 69 -1.16 -9.48 9.31
N ARG A 70 -0.78 -8.84 8.21
CA ARG A 70 -1.68 -8.05 7.38
C ARG A 70 -1.58 -8.43 5.92
N HIS A 71 -2.72 -8.72 5.32
CA HIS A 71 -2.86 -8.92 3.88
C HIS A 71 -3.48 -7.68 3.25
N ASP A 72 -2.70 -6.97 2.43
CA ASP A 72 -3.14 -5.79 1.69
C ASP A 72 -3.46 -6.16 0.24
N TRP A 73 -4.56 -5.66 -0.33
CA TRP A 73 -4.87 -5.77 -1.76
C TRP A 73 -5.42 -4.49 -2.38
N ALA A 74 -5.37 -4.44 -3.71
CA ALA A 74 -5.78 -3.28 -4.49
C ALA A 74 -6.43 -3.66 -5.83
N SER A 75 -7.28 -2.77 -6.36
CA SER A 75 -7.88 -2.93 -7.69
C SER A 75 -6.84 -2.86 -8.83
N ARG A 76 -5.69 -2.22 -8.59
CA ARG A 76 -4.58 -2.02 -9.55
C ARG A 76 -3.26 -2.53 -8.98
N LYS A 77 -2.27 -2.75 -9.85
CA LYS A 77 -0.92 -3.17 -9.46
C LYS A 77 -0.15 -1.97 -8.89
N VAL A 78 -0.29 -1.72 -7.59
CA VAL A 78 0.33 -0.57 -6.90
C VAL A 78 1.35 -0.97 -5.84
N PHE A 79 1.44 -2.26 -5.50
CA PHE A 79 2.43 -2.73 -4.54
C PHE A 79 3.74 -3.04 -5.25
N ARG A 80 4.76 -2.21 -5.02
CA ARG A 80 6.09 -2.43 -5.57
C ARG A 80 6.80 -3.55 -4.81
N ARG A 81 7.27 -4.56 -5.53
CA ARG A 81 8.09 -5.66 -5.01
C ARG A 81 9.57 -5.30 -5.05
N ASN A 82 10.38 -6.10 -4.35
CA ASN A 82 11.83 -5.93 -4.27
C ASN A 82 12.53 -6.09 -5.64
N ASP A 83 11.91 -6.82 -6.57
CA ASP A 83 12.37 -6.98 -7.95
C ASP A 83 11.98 -5.81 -8.88
N GLY A 84 11.32 -4.77 -8.34
CA GLY A 84 10.84 -3.61 -9.09
C GLY A 84 9.51 -3.82 -9.81
N SER A 85 8.96 -5.04 -9.81
CA SER A 85 7.64 -5.32 -10.37
C SER A 85 6.51 -4.79 -9.47
N TYR A 86 5.32 -4.65 -10.05
CA TYR A 86 4.12 -4.23 -9.32
C TYR A 86 3.11 -5.36 -9.19
N SER A 87 2.53 -5.49 -7.99
CA SER A 87 1.56 -6.50 -7.59
C SER A 87 0.24 -5.86 -7.15
N LYS A 88 -0.84 -6.65 -7.22
CA LYS A 88 -2.17 -6.27 -6.68
C LYS A 88 -2.32 -6.58 -5.19
N SER A 89 -1.39 -7.33 -4.61
CA SER A 89 -1.40 -7.68 -3.19
C SER A 89 0.00 -7.59 -2.59
N ASN A 90 0.04 -7.43 -1.27
CA ASN A 90 1.23 -7.43 -0.45
C ASN A 90 0.92 -7.99 0.95
N ASP A 91 1.78 -8.88 1.43
CA ASP A 91 1.70 -9.44 2.78
C ASP A 91 2.72 -8.76 3.69
N LEU A 92 2.29 -8.42 4.90
CA LEU A 92 3.12 -7.81 5.94
C LEU A 92 3.08 -8.67 7.20
N LEU A 93 4.24 -8.87 7.79
CA LEU A 93 4.39 -9.50 9.10
C LEU A 93 5.20 -8.56 10.00
N GLY A 94 4.61 -8.21 11.14
CA GLY A 94 5.21 -7.33 12.14
C GLY A 94 5.23 -7.98 13.52
N ALA A 95 6.25 -7.66 14.31
CA ALA A 95 6.30 -8.03 15.72
C ALA A 95 6.79 -6.84 16.55
N GLN A 96 6.19 -6.64 17.72
CA GLN A 96 6.55 -5.59 18.66
C GLN A 96 6.73 -6.18 20.06
N PHE A 97 7.83 -5.83 20.72
CA PHE A 97 8.05 -6.11 22.13
C PHE A 97 7.95 -4.79 22.91
N ILE A 98 7.11 -4.78 23.95
CA ILE A 98 6.83 -3.60 24.77
C ILE A 98 7.15 -3.97 26.23
N TYR A 99 7.92 -3.09 26.88
CA TYR A 99 8.17 -3.13 28.31
C TYR A 99 7.63 -1.84 28.95
N SER A 100 6.87 -1.96 30.04
CA SER A 100 6.27 -0.85 30.79
C SER A 100 6.68 -0.93 32.26
N PHE A 101 7.03 0.22 32.87
CA PHE A 101 7.54 0.33 34.24
C PHE A 101 6.61 1.16 35.13
#